data_AF-A0A4C1XGG7-F1
#
_entry.id   AF-A0A4C1XGG7-F1
#
_cell.length_a   1.000
_cell.length_b   1.000
_cell.length_c   1.000
_cell.angle_alpha   90.00
_cell.angle_beta   90.00
_cell.angle_gamma   90.00
#
_symmetry.space_group_name_H-M   'P 1'
#
loop_
_entity.id
_entity.type
_entity.pdbx_description
1 polymer ?
#
loop_
_entity_poly.entity_id
_entity_poly.type
_entity_poly.pdbx_seq_one_letter_code
_entity_poly.pdbx_strand_id
1 'polypeptide(L)'
;MIARKSKMSLRNKGTIYTMCIRPVMTRATNAPWYVKNSILHRDLELPTISKFMKDASERFFDIAGSHQNPLLVEAVSYEPPPPNHFCRRPRNVLLDPPDDLIVEVEKLIEINKMVTD
;
A
#
# COMPACT_ATOMS: atom_id res chain seq x y z
N MET A 1 -16.52 -2.73 -29.09
CA MET A 1 -15.37 -3.17 -29.93
C MET A 1 -14.38 -4.04 -29.14
N ILE A 2 -13.89 -3.59 -27.97
CA ILE A 2 -13.03 -4.39 -27.08
C ILE A 2 -13.89 -4.95 -25.93
N ALA A 3 -14.68 -5.99 -26.21
CA ALA A 3 -15.45 -6.69 -25.18
C ALA A 3 -14.78 -8.02 -24.83
N ARG A 4 -15.03 -8.52 -23.60
CA ARG A 4 -14.51 -9.82 -23.15
C ARG A 4 -14.91 -10.95 -24.11
N LYS A 5 -16.14 -10.92 -24.63
CA LYS A 5 -16.69 -11.90 -25.58
C LYS A 5 -16.43 -11.61 -27.07
N SER A 6 -15.61 -10.61 -27.43
CA SER A 6 -15.41 -10.32 -28.87
C SER A 6 -14.48 -11.34 -29.53
N LYS A 7 -14.80 -11.72 -30.79
CA LYS A 7 -14.08 -12.71 -31.62
C LYS A 7 -12.66 -12.31 -32.03
N MET A 8 -12.15 -11.20 -31.51
CA MET A 8 -10.86 -10.63 -31.86
C MET A 8 -9.75 -11.22 -31.00
N SER A 9 -8.56 -11.42 -31.58
CA SER A 9 -7.39 -11.89 -30.83
C SER A 9 -6.97 -10.89 -29.75
N LEU A 10 -6.35 -11.37 -28.67
CA LEU A 10 -5.83 -10.51 -27.59
C LEU A 10 -4.81 -9.49 -28.12
N ARG A 11 -3.99 -9.90 -29.09
CA ARG A 11 -3.00 -9.04 -29.73
C ARG A 11 -3.66 -7.85 -30.43
N ASN A 12 -4.71 -8.10 -31.21
CA ASN A 12 -5.46 -7.05 -31.91
C ASN A 12 -6.26 -6.16 -30.93
N LYS A 13 -6.81 -6.73 -29.86
CA LYS A 13 -7.43 -5.95 -28.76
C LYS A 13 -6.42 -5.01 -28.12
N GLY A 14 -5.22 -5.51 -27.82
CA GLY A 14 -4.12 -4.72 -27.29
C GLY A 14 -3.76 -3.56 -28.21
N THR A 15 -3.54 -3.85 -29.49
CA THR A 15 -3.22 -2.82 -30.50
C THR A 15 -4.29 -1.74 -30.60
N ILE A 16 -5.58 -2.10 -30.67
CA ILE A 16 -6.66 -1.09 -30.75
C ILE A 16 -6.76 -0.27 -29.46
N TYR A 17 -6.56 -0.91 -28.29
CA TYR A 17 -6.60 -0.22 -27.01
C TYR A 17 -5.47 0.82 -26.90
N THR A 18 -4.24 0.44 -27.22
CA THR A 18 -3.07 1.34 -27.09
C THR A 18 -3.00 2.39 -28.18
N MET A 19 -3.35 2.07 -29.43
CA MET A 19 -3.26 3.00 -30.56
C MET A 19 -4.41 3.99 -30.61
N CYS A 20 -5.65 3.54 -30.36
CA CYS A 20 -6.83 4.36 -30.60
C CYS A 20 -7.51 4.80 -29.31
N ILE A 21 -7.79 3.86 -28.40
CA ILE A 21 -8.66 4.16 -27.24
C ILE A 21 -7.91 4.96 -26.18
N ARG A 22 -6.72 4.51 -25.76
CA ARG A 22 -5.94 5.14 -24.69
C ARG A 22 -5.61 6.61 -25.00
N PRO A 23 -5.09 7.00 -26.18
CA PRO A 23 -4.75 8.39 -26.46
C PRO A 23 -5.98 9.30 -26.55
N VAL A 24 -7.06 8.83 -27.19
CA VAL A 24 -8.31 9.60 -27.33
C VAL A 24 -8.94 9.85 -25.97
N MET A 25 -9.01 8.81 -25.12
CA MET A 25 -9.63 8.95 -23.81
C MET A 25 -8.80 9.83 -22.88
N THR A 26 -7.47 9.69 -22.86
CA THR A 26 -6.59 10.56 -22.06
C THR A 26 -6.71 12.03 -22.47
N ARG A 27 -6.78 12.33 -23.79
CA ARG A 27 -6.96 13.70 -24.28
C ARG A 27 -8.35 14.25 -23.95
N ALA A 28 -9.39 13.44 -24.08
CA ALA A 28 -10.76 13.88 -23.80
C ALA A 28 -10.99 14.20 -22.32
N THR A 29 -10.36 13.45 -21.42
CA THR A 29 -10.52 13.64 -19.97
C THR A 29 -9.44 14.52 -19.34
N ASN A 30 -8.47 15.00 -20.12
CA ASN A 30 -7.25 15.64 -19.61
C ASN A 30 -6.59 14.87 -18.46
N ALA A 31 -6.71 13.54 -18.48
CA ALA A 31 -6.25 12.71 -17.38
C ALA A 31 -4.71 12.68 -17.33
N PRO A 32 -4.11 12.77 -16.14
CA PRO A 32 -2.67 12.65 -16.01
C PRO A 32 -2.20 11.23 -16.35
N TRP A 33 -0.95 11.12 -16.83
CA TRP A 33 -0.35 9.84 -17.21
C TRP A 33 -0.10 8.91 -16.00
N TYR A 34 -0.02 9.49 -14.80
CA TYR A 34 0.12 8.81 -13.53
C TYR A 34 -0.72 9.51 -12.44
N VAL A 35 -1.15 8.76 -11.43
CA VAL A 35 -1.80 9.31 -10.24
C VAL A 35 -0.80 9.22 -9.08
N LYS A 36 -0.65 10.28 -8.30
CA LYS A 36 0.26 10.27 -7.14
C LYS A 36 -0.30 9.37 -6.04
N ASN A 37 0.57 8.65 -5.33
CA ASN A 37 0.17 7.80 -4.22
C ASN A 37 -0.60 8.57 -3.14
N SER A 38 -0.23 9.83 -2.87
CA SER A 38 -0.97 10.70 -1.92
C SER A 38 -2.43 10.92 -2.31
N ILE A 39 -2.71 11.05 -3.61
CA ILE A 39 -4.07 11.21 -4.13
C ILE A 39 -4.84 9.90 -3.95
N LEU A 40 -4.23 8.76 -4.25
CA LEU A 40 -4.85 7.45 -4.04
C LEU A 40 -5.18 7.19 -2.57
N HIS A 41 -4.25 7.50 -1.65
CA HIS A 41 -4.47 7.35 -0.22
C HIS A 41 -5.61 8.24 0.29
N ARG A 42 -5.70 9.48 -0.20
CA ARG A 42 -6.76 10.41 0.18
C ARG A 42 -8.12 10.02 -0.40
N ASP A 43 -8.19 9.83 -1.70
CA ASP A 43 -9.45 9.69 -2.43
C ASP A 43 -10.10 8.30 -2.21
N LEU A 44 -9.29 7.27 -1.94
CA LEU A 44 -9.77 5.91 -1.65
C LEU A 44 -9.70 5.56 -0.16
N GLU A 45 -9.30 6.52 0.69
CA GLU A 45 -9.11 6.33 2.14
C GLU A 45 -8.20 5.13 2.49
N LEU A 46 -7.22 4.85 1.63
CA LEU A 46 -6.34 3.68 1.79
C LEU A 46 -5.27 3.96 2.85
N PRO A 47 -5.02 3.03 3.79
CA PRO A 47 -3.90 3.13 4.69
C PRO A 47 -2.57 3.05 3.92
N THR A 48 -1.55 3.76 4.40
CA THR A 48 -0.18 3.61 3.90
C THR A 48 0.31 2.18 4.16
N ILE A 49 1.22 1.69 3.31
CA ILE A 49 1.79 0.34 3.45
C ILE A 49 2.39 0.14 4.86
N SER A 50 3.08 1.14 5.40
CA SER A 50 3.63 1.11 6.77
C SER A 50 2.54 0.89 7.82
N LYS A 51 1.48 1.71 7.79
CA LYS A 51 0.32 1.59 8.68
C LYS A 51 -0.35 0.22 8.54
N PHE A 52 -0.60 -0.21 7.30
CA PHE A 52 -1.19 -1.52 7.05
C PHE A 52 -0.33 -2.66 7.60
N MET A 53 0.99 -2.61 7.39
CA MET A 53 1.92 -3.63 7.91
C MET A 53 1.97 -3.63 9.43
N LYS A 54 1.87 -2.46 10.07
CA LYS A 54 1.79 -2.32 11.52
C LYS A 54 0.47 -2.89 12.07
N ASP A 55 -0.67 -2.47 11.54
CA ASP A 55 -1.98 -2.96 11.97
C ASP A 55 -2.11 -4.48 11.74
N ALA A 56 -1.54 -5.00 10.65
CA ALA A 56 -1.52 -6.43 10.36
C ALA A 56 -0.62 -7.21 11.32
N SER A 57 0.54 -6.65 11.69
CA SER A 57 1.44 -7.30 12.65
C SER A 57 0.87 -7.27 14.07
N GLU A 58 0.27 -6.16 14.51
CA GLU A 58 -0.46 -6.08 15.79
C GLU A 58 -1.52 -7.17 15.88
N ARG A 59 -2.41 -7.25 14.90
CA ARG A 59 -3.45 -8.29 14.83
C ARG A 59 -2.87 -9.71 14.85
N PHE A 60 -1.75 -9.94 14.18
CA PHE A 60 -1.10 -11.25 14.17
C PHE A 60 -0.61 -11.65 15.56
N PHE A 61 0.07 -10.73 16.27
CA PHE A 61 0.58 -11.00 17.61
C PHE A 61 -0.53 -11.09 18.67
N ASP A 62 -1.60 -10.31 18.55
CA ASP A 62 -2.79 -10.42 19.41
C ASP A 62 -3.44 -11.80 19.31
N ILE A 63 -3.60 -12.29 18.07
CA ILE A 63 -4.13 -13.63 17.81
C ILE A 63 -3.20 -14.69 18.40
N ALA A 64 -1.89 -14.56 18.18
CA ALA A 64 -0.89 -15.50 18.71
C ALA A 64 -0.89 -15.54 20.26
N GLY A 65 -1.11 -14.41 20.93
CA GLY A 65 -1.15 -14.32 22.40
C GLY A 65 -2.38 -14.98 23.00
N SER A 66 -3.50 -15.00 22.25
CA SER A 66 -4.75 -15.66 22.65
C SER A 66 -4.83 -17.15 22.28
N HIS A 67 -3.79 -17.70 21.65
CA HIS A 67 -3.84 -19.04 21.08
C HIS A 67 -3.70 -20.15 22.14
N GLN A 68 -4.40 -21.28 21.95
CA GLN A 68 -4.34 -22.43 22.88
C GLN A 68 -2.98 -23.12 22.93
N ASN A 69 -2.24 -23.09 21.82
CA ASN A 69 -0.89 -23.66 21.71
C ASN A 69 0.15 -22.79 22.45
N PRO A 70 0.80 -23.31 23.52
CA PRO A 70 1.76 -22.54 24.31
C PRO A 70 2.98 -22.08 23.51
N LEU A 71 3.41 -22.82 22.47
CA LEU A 71 4.55 -22.45 21.64
C LEU A 71 4.31 -21.16 20.85
N LEU A 72 3.05 -20.90 20.46
CA LEU A 72 2.70 -19.68 19.74
C LEU A 72 2.61 -18.48 20.69
N VAL A 73 2.13 -18.70 21.92
CA VAL A 73 2.11 -17.69 22.98
C VAL A 73 3.53 -17.29 23.37
N GLU A 74 4.45 -18.26 23.50
CA GLU A 74 5.86 -18.00 23.81
C GLU A 74 6.53 -17.13 22.72
N ALA A 75 6.21 -17.36 21.45
CA ALA A 75 6.72 -16.56 20.35
C ALA A 75 6.30 -15.07 20.42
N VAL A 76 5.19 -14.73 21.10
CA VAL A 76 4.79 -13.34 21.36
C VAL A 76 5.70 -12.66 22.39
N SER A 77 6.39 -13.42 23.24
CA SER A 77 7.32 -12.87 24.25
C SER A 77 8.78 -12.81 23.77
N TYR A 78 9.10 -13.42 22.63
CA TYR A 78 10.46 -13.48 22.11
C TYR A 78 11.04 -12.12 21.70
N GLU A 79 12.07 -11.66 22.41
CA GLU A 79 12.83 -10.48 22.00
C GLU A 79 13.77 -10.82 20.83
N PRO A 80 13.60 -10.18 19.66
CA PRO A 80 14.50 -10.39 18.55
C PRO A 80 15.87 -9.78 18.88
N PRO A 81 16.98 -10.44 18.50
CA PRO A 81 18.30 -9.84 18.62
C PRO A 81 18.35 -8.52 17.84
N PRO A 82 19.20 -7.57 18.26
CA PRO A 82 19.29 -6.27 17.61
C PRO A 82 19.46 -6.43 16.09
N PRO A 83 18.72 -5.65 15.29
CA PRO A 83 18.67 -5.84 13.86
C PRO A 83 20.06 -5.61 13.25
N ASN A 84 20.71 -6.69 12.81
CA ASN A 84 21.79 -6.57 11.84
C ASN A 84 21.20 -5.93 10.57
N HIS A 85 21.95 -5.02 9.94
CA HIS A 85 21.49 -4.06 8.90
C HIS A 85 20.65 -4.60 7.72
N PHE A 86 20.44 -5.91 7.60
CA PHE A 86 19.74 -6.55 6.49
C PHE A 86 18.53 -7.41 6.88
N CYS A 87 18.29 -7.69 8.16
CA CYS A 87 17.23 -8.61 8.59
C CYS A 87 16.21 -7.91 9.50
N ARG A 88 15.17 -7.32 8.90
CA ARG A 88 13.99 -6.88 9.65
C ARG A 88 13.08 -8.08 9.95
N ARG A 89 12.72 -8.24 11.22
CA ARG A 89 11.74 -9.27 11.65
C ARG A 89 10.34 -8.66 11.71
N PRO A 90 9.27 -9.46 11.63
CA PRO A 90 7.89 -8.96 11.73
C PRO A 90 7.65 -8.11 12.98
N ARG A 91 8.30 -8.45 14.10
CA ARG A 91 8.21 -7.71 15.36
C ARG A 91 8.90 -6.34 15.34
N ASN A 92 9.88 -6.15 14.46
CA ASN A 92 10.60 -4.88 14.33
C ASN A 92 9.65 -3.79 13.79
N VAL A 93 8.64 -4.14 13.00
CA VAL A 93 7.62 -3.20 12.51
C VAL A 93 6.87 -2.48 13.65
N LEU A 94 6.78 -3.11 14.83
CA LEU A 94 6.13 -2.54 16.01
C LEU A 94 7.05 -1.67 16.86
N LEU A 95 8.36 -1.96 16.84
CA LEU A 95 9.36 -1.36 17.73
C LEU A 95 10.17 -0.26 17.05
N ASP A 96 10.31 -0.33 15.72
CA ASP A 96 11.10 0.62 14.97
C ASP A 96 10.43 2.01 15.04
N PRO A 97 11.21 3.08 15.31
CA PRO A 97 10.69 4.43 15.21
C PRO A 97 10.19 4.70 13.78
N PRO A 98 9.21 5.59 13.61
CA PRO A 98 8.74 5.97 12.29
C PRO A 98 9.90 6.52 11.46
N ASP A 99 10.01 6.04 10.22
CA ASP A 99 11.05 6.47 9.28
C ASP A 99 10.95 7.98 9.04
N ASP A 100 12.08 8.69 8.94
CA ASP A 100 12.12 10.16 8.79
C ASP A 100 11.27 10.63 7.60
N LEU A 101 11.28 9.83 6.52
CA LEU A 101 10.46 10.06 5.32
C LEU A 101 8.95 9.94 5.59
N ILE A 102 8.54 9.04 6.49
CA ILE A 102 7.13 8.88 6.88
C ILE A 102 6.68 10.11 7.69
N VAL A 103 7.51 10.55 8.63
CA VAL A 103 7.23 11.73 9.45
C VAL A 103 7.06 12.99 8.59
N GLU A 104 7.93 13.17 7.60
CA GLU A 104 7.80 14.29 6.64
C GLU A 104 6.54 14.18 5.79
N VAL A 105 6.19 12.98 5.31
CA VAL A 105 4.97 12.77 4.51
C VAL A 105 3.71 13.04 5.34
N GLU A 106 3.64 12.59 6.58
CA GLU A 106 2.51 12.87 7.47
C GLU A 106 2.37 14.37 7.74
N LYS A 107 3.49 15.05 8.00
CA LYS A 107 3.52 16.51 8.16
C LYS A 107 3.03 17.25 6.90
N LEU A 108 3.43 16.79 5.71
CA LEU A 108 2.94 17.36 4.44
C LEU A 108 1.45 17.10 4.22
N ILE A 109 0.94 15.93 4.62
CA ILE A 109 -0.49 15.63 4.58
C ILE A 109 -1.26 16.58 5.51
N GLU A 110 -0.73 16.83 6.70
CA GLU A 110 -1.36 17.70 7.70
C GLU A 110 -1.37 19.17 7.26
N ILE A 111 -0.25 19.66 6.70
CA ILE A 111 -0.18 21.00 6.08
C ILE A 111 -1.19 21.12 4.93
N ASN A 112 -1.30 20.11 4.06
CA ASN A 112 -2.26 20.15 2.96
C ASN A 112 -3.72 20.19 3.44
N LYS A 113 -4.04 19.55 4.57
CA LYS A 113 -5.38 19.65 5.17
C LYS A 113 -5.67 21.08 5.65
N MET A 114 -4.74 21.72 6.34
CA MET A 114 -4.88 23.10 6.84
C MET A 114 -4.99 24.16 5.74
N VAL A 115 -4.45 23.89 4.54
CA VAL A 115 -4.51 24.81 3.39
C VAL A 115 -5.83 24.66 2.61
N THR A 116 -6.54 23.55 2.77
CA THR A 116 -7.81 23.28 2.08
C THR A 116 -9.07 23.59 2.90
N ASP A 117 -8.91 24.02 4.15
CA ASP A 117 -9.97 24.65 4.98
C ASP A 117 -9.95 26.18 4.81
#